data_AF-A0A920BD39-F1
#
_entry.id   AF-A0A920BD39-F1
#
_cell.length_a   1.000
_cell.length_b   1.000
_cell.length_c   1.000
_cell.angle_alpha   90.00
_cell.angle_beta   90.00
_cell.angle_gamma   90.00
#
_symmetry.space_group_name_H-M   'P 1'
#
loop_
_entity.id
_entity.type
_entity.pdbx_description
1 polymer ?
#
loop_
_entity_poly.entity_id
_entity_poly.type
_entity_poly.pdbx_seq_one_letter_code
_entity_poly.pdbx_strand_id
1 'polypeptide(L)' 'MNSHIIIHDGKVINTDLRFEDEFVRHKILDLIGDLYLLGYPLRCRVVANMTSHGYNQALVQKLHVALHRQYPDLNPQIN' A
#
# COMPACT_ATOMS: atom_id res chain seq x y z
N MET A 1 19.60 -10.72 9.64
CA MET A 1 19.69 -10.35 8.21
C MET A 1 18.46 -10.89 7.45
N ASN A 2 17.23 -10.71 7.97
CA ASN A 2 16.02 -11.37 7.44
C ASN A 2 14.88 -10.37 7.17
N SER A 3 15.20 -9.12 6.82
CA SER A 3 14.22 -8.05 6.61
C SER A 3 13.78 -7.87 5.16
N HIS A 4 14.39 -8.59 4.22
CA HIS A 4 14.18 -8.43 2.78
C HIS A 4 14.37 -9.78 2.08
N ILE A 5 13.79 -9.90 0.88
CA ILE A 5 13.90 -11.08 0.02
C ILE A 5 14.77 -10.70 -1.18
N ILE A 6 15.79 -11.50 -1.45
CA ILE A 6 16.71 -11.34 -2.59
C ILE A 6 16.43 -12.46 -3.58
N ILE A 7 16.16 -12.07 -4.82
CA ILE A 7 15.93 -13.01 -5.93
C ILE A 7 17.15 -12.97 -6.85
N HIS A 8 17.67 -14.14 -7.18
CA HIS A 8 18.68 -14.31 -8.21
C HIS A 8 18.30 -15.49 -9.10
N ASP A 9 18.31 -15.29 -10.41
CA ASP A 9 17.96 -16.31 -11.41
C ASP A 9 16.62 -17.03 -11.12
N GLY A 10 15.59 -16.25 -10.76
CA GLY A 10 14.25 -16.75 -10.45
C GLY A 10 14.12 -17.50 -9.12
N LYS A 11 15.18 -17.58 -8.31
CA LYS A 11 15.17 -18.26 -7.02
C LYS A 11 15.40 -17.28 -5.88
N VAL A 12 14.73 -17.52 -4.75
CA VAL A 12 15.05 -16.82 -3.51
C VAL A 12 16.35 -17.40 -2.95
N ILE A 13 17.31 -16.53 -2.63
CA ILE A 13 18.67 -16.97 -2.24
C ILE A 13 19.04 -16.70 -0.78
N ASN A 14 18.25 -15.91 -0.06
CA ASN A 14 18.63 -15.42 1.27
C ASN A 14 17.67 -15.84 2.41
N THR A 15 16.50 -16.40 2.09
CA THR A 15 15.50 -16.84 3.06
C THR A 15 14.50 -17.80 2.42
N ASP A 16 13.82 -18.61 3.22
CA ASP A 16 12.60 -19.27 2.78
C ASP A 16 11.43 -18.28 2.76
N LEU A 17 10.46 -18.52 1.88
CA LEU A 17 9.22 -17.78 1.86
C LEU A 17 8.32 -18.25 3.00
N ARG A 18 7.68 -17.30 3.70
CA ARG A 18 6.68 -17.57 4.72
C ARG A 18 5.35 -18.02 4.11
N PHE A 19 5.09 -17.57 2.89
CA PHE A 19 3.92 -17.92 2.09
C PHE A 19 4.32 -18.10 0.64
N GLU A 20 3.67 -19.01 -0.09
CA GLU A 20 3.93 -19.22 -1.52
C GLU A 20 3.73 -17.93 -2.35
N ASP A 21 2.79 -17.08 -1.92
CA ASP A 21 2.40 -15.82 -2.54
C ASP A 21 2.95 -14.58 -1.79
N GLU A 22 4.05 -14.70 -1.04
CA GLU A 22 4.58 -13.63 -0.18
C GLU A 22 4.88 -12.32 -0.95
N PHE A 23 5.32 -12.39 -2.20
CA PHE A 23 5.58 -11.19 -3.03
C PHE A 23 4.33 -10.34 -3.25
N VAL A 24 3.20 -10.96 -3.59
CA VAL A 24 1.94 -10.22 -3.82
C VAL A 24 1.35 -9.75 -2.49
N ARG A 25 1.48 -10.53 -1.41
CA ARG A 25 1.10 -10.09 -0.07
C ARG A 25 1.86 -8.86 0.38
N HIS A 26 3.17 -8.79 0.08
CA HIS A 26 3.97 -7.61 0.36
C HIS A 26 3.47 -6.39 -0.43
N LYS A 27 3.06 -6.57 -1.70
CA LYS A 27 2.44 -5.49 -2.48
C LYS A 27 1.08 -5.04 -1.97
N ILE A 28 0.29 -5.95 -1.41
CA ILE A 28 -0.94 -5.60 -0.71
C ILE A 28 -0.62 -4.79 0.56
N LEU A 29 0.41 -5.19 1.33
CA LEU A 29 0.84 -4.48 2.52
C LEU A 29 1.38 -3.08 2.20
N ASP A 30 2.19 -2.94 1.14
CA ASP A 30 2.67 -1.67 0.59
C ASP A 30 1.48 -0.74 0.27
N LEU A 31 0.47 -1.25 -0.45
CA LEU A 31 -0.74 -0.50 -0.81
C LEU A 31 -1.53 -0.05 0.43
N ILE A 32 -1.67 -0.92 1.44
CA ILE A 32 -2.33 -0.56 2.71
C ILE A 32 -1.56 0.57 3.41
N GLY A 33 -0.22 0.48 3.45
CA GLY A 33 0.64 1.52 4.02
C GLY A 33 0.52 2.85 3.28
N ASP A 34 0.53 2.83 1.94
CA ASP A 34 0.35 4.02 1.13
C ASP A 34 -1.02 4.67 1.36
N LEU A 35 -2.09 3.87 1.42
CA LEU A 35 -3.45 4.35 1.70
C LEU A 35 -3.57 4.94 3.11
N TYR A 36 -2.78 4.45 4.07
CA TYR A 36 -2.76 4.98 5.43
C TYR A 36 -2.31 6.45 5.47
N LEU A 37 -1.48 6.89 4.52
CA LEU A 37 -1.05 8.29 4.40
C LEU A 37 -2.20 9.26 4.09
N LEU A 38 -3.38 8.76 3.72
CA LEU A 38 -4.56 9.57 3.47
C LEU A 38 -5.04 10.34 4.72
N GLY A 39 -4.76 9.84 5.93
CA GLY A 39 -5.16 10.53 7.15
C GLY A 39 -6.44 10.03 7.81
N TYR A 40 -7.17 9.12 7.16
CA TYR A 40 -8.53 8.74 7.54
C TYR A 40 -8.75 7.23 7.51
N PRO A 41 -9.57 6.67 8.42
CA PRO A 41 -9.99 5.28 8.31
C PRO A 41 -10.79 5.07 7.02
N LEU A 42 -10.35 4.12 6.20
CA LEU A 42 -10.99 3.79 4.94
C LEU A 42 -11.86 2.55 5.09
N ARG A 43 -13.16 2.71 4.82
CA ARG A 43 -14.08 1.59 4.61
C ARG A 43 -14.42 1.48 3.13
N CYS A 44 -13.60 0.77 2.37
CA CYS A 44 -13.74 0.67 0.92
C CYS A 44 -13.32 -0.71 0.40
N ARG A 45 -13.64 -0.96 -0.88
CA ARG A 45 -13.06 -2.05 -1.67
C ARG A 45 -12.02 -1.45 -2.61
N VAL A 46 -10.79 -1.96 -2.54
CA VAL A 46 -9.70 -1.55 -3.42
C VAL A 46 -9.43 -2.65 -4.43
N VAL A 47 -9.27 -2.26 -5.70
CA VAL A 47 -8.82 -3.16 -6.77
C VAL A 47 -7.56 -2.52 -7.36
N ALA A 48 -6.46 -3.26 -7.32
CA ALA A 48 -5.17 -2.82 -7.82
C ALA A 48 -4.63 -3.88 -8.78
N ASN A 49 -4.16 -3.45 -9.96
CA ASN A 49 -3.54 -4.33 -10.95
C ASN A 49 -2.14 -3.80 -11.26
N MET A 50 -1.11 -4.56 -10.88
CA MET A 50 0.31 -4.23 -11.11
C MET A 50 0.70 -2.80 -10.69
N THR A 51 0.16 -2.30 -9.58
CA THR A 51 0.43 -0.93 -9.12
C THR A 51 1.78 -0.84 -8.41
N SER A 52 2.33 0.38 -8.38
CA SER A 52 3.53 0.75 -7.63
C SER A 52 3.19 1.88 -6.66
N HIS A 53 4.12 2.22 -5.76
CA HIS A 53 3.93 3.31 -4.80
C HIS A 53 3.53 4.63 -5.49
N GLY A 54 4.07 4.94 -6.67
CA GLY A 54 3.70 6.16 -7.40
C GLY A 54 2.21 6.19 -7.79
N TYR A 55 1.66 5.06 -8.22
CA TYR A 55 0.23 4.96 -8.53
C TYR A 55 -0.64 5.02 -7.26
N ASN A 56 -0.20 4.36 -6.18
CA ASN A 56 -0.90 4.38 -4.90
C ASN A 56 -0.94 5.80 -4.31
N GLN A 57 0.19 6.51 -4.34
CA GLN A 57 0.30 7.91 -3.91
C GLN A 57 -0.58 8.83 -4.75
N ALA A 58 -0.60 8.66 -6.08
CA ALA A 58 -1.48 9.44 -6.95
C ALA A 58 -2.97 9.22 -6.63
N LEU A 59 -3.36 7.99 -6.27
CA LEU A 59 -4.71 7.69 -5.78
C LEU A 59 -5.00 8.41 -4.46
N VAL A 60 -4.07 8.35 -3.50
CA VAL A 60 -4.21 9.03 -2.20
C VAL A 60 -4.38 10.53 -2.36
N GLN A 61 -3.58 11.18 -3.22
CA GLN A 61 -3.71 12.61 -3.52
C GLN A 61 -5.09 12.95 -4.09
N LYS A 62 -5.60 12.14 -5.03
CA LYS A 62 -6.95 12.32 -5.57
C LYS A 62 -8.04 12.14 -4.52
N LEU A 63 -7.91 11.14 -3.65
CA LEU A 63 -8.84 10.92 -2.54
C LEU A 63 -8.81 12.09 -1.55
N HIS A 64 -7.63 12.61 -1.21
CA HIS A 64 -7.48 13.75 -0.32
C HIS A 64 -8.22 14.98 -0.85
N VAL A 65 -8.02 15.32 -2.12
CA VAL A 65 -8.74 16.44 -2.78
C VAL A 65 -10.25 16.22 -2.79
N ALA A 66 -10.69 15.00 -3.12
CA ALA A 66 -12.12 14.66 -3.14
C ALA A 66 -12.77 14.76 -1.75
N LEU A 67 -12.09 14.25 -0.71
CA LEU A 67 -12.55 14.32 0.67
C LEU A 67 -12.62 15.75 1.17
N HIS A 68 -11.59 16.57 0.94
CA HIS A 68 -11.61 17.97 1.38
C HIS A 68 -12.72 18.78 0.70
N ARG A 69 -13.03 18.47 -0.57
CA ARG A 69 -14.15 19.09 -1.28
C ARG A 69 -15.51 18.65 -0.73
N GLN A 70 -15.65 17.38 -0.35
CA GLN A 70 -16.92 16.82 0.10
C GLN A 70 -17.18 17.06 1.60
N TYR A 71 -16.11 17.09 2.41
CA TYR A 71 -16.13 17.23 3.85
C TYR A 71 -15.02 18.22 4.30
N PRO A 72 -15.24 19.54 4.14
CA PRO A 72 -14.21 20.56 4.41
C PRO A 72 -13.72 20.58 5.86
N ASP A 73 -14.60 20.22 6.80
CA ASP A 73 -14.33 20.22 8.25
C ASP A 73 -13.77 18.87 8.74
N LEU A 74 -13.57 17.89 7.84
CA LEU A 74 -13.02 16.59 8.19
C LEU A 74 -11.52 16.74 8.49
N ASN A 75 -11.13 16.39 9.71
CA ASN A 75 -9.75 16.53 10.18
C ASN A 75 -9.07 15.15 10.26
N PRO A 76 -7.82 14.98 9.77
CA PRO A 76 -7.12 13.70 9.81
C PRO A 76 -7.04 13.14 11.22
N GLN A 77 -7.20 11.83 11.36
CA GLN A 77 -7.13 11.13 12.66
C GLN A 77 -5.75 10.54 12.97
N ILE A 78 -4.71 10.94 12.24
CA ILE A 78 -3.37 10.40 12.49
C ILE A 78 -2.75 11.15 13.67
N ASN A 79 -2.50 10.39 14.75
CA ASN A 79 -1.77 10.79 15.96
C ASN A 79 -0.37 11.35 15.63
#